data_AF-A0A957EK78-F1
#
_entry.id   AF-A0A957EK78-F1
#
_cell.length_a   1.000
_cell.length_b   1.000
_cell.length_c   1.000
_cell.angle_alpha   90.00
_cell.angle_beta   90.00
_cell.angle_gamma   90.00
#
_symmetry.space_group_name_H-M   'P 1'
#
loop_
_entity.id
_entity.type
_entity.pdbx_description
1 polymer ?
#
loop_
_entity_poly.entity_id
_entity_poly.type
_entity_poly.pdbx_seq_one_letter_code
_entity_poly.pdbx_strand_id
1 'polypeptide(L)'
;LAHLRKSGTRAPTHILGLVYHDKNNVIYTPRRPVMTKIDAMPFPAWDLVDVEKYRRIWQERHGYYSMNMVTTRGCPYHCNWCAKPIWGQRYHSRSAENVARELQWLKKTYQPDHIWFADDIMGLKPGWWQEFADQVQKLEARIPFKCLSRADLIVRHPDNVHALYRAGCDIIWIGAESGSQ
;
A
#
# COMPACT_ATOMS: atom_id res chain seq x y z
N LEU A 1 -22.63 15.82 2.91
CA LEU A 1 -21.98 17.08 3.37
C LEU A 1 -22.40 17.53 4.78
N ALA A 2 -23.49 17.02 5.37
CA ALA A 2 -23.95 17.45 6.70
C ALA A 2 -22.93 17.20 7.84
N HIS A 3 -22.14 16.11 7.78
CA HIS A 3 -21.08 15.84 8.76
C HIS A 3 -19.87 16.77 8.61
N LEU A 4 -19.50 17.18 7.38
CA LEU A 4 -18.44 18.17 7.15
C LEU A 4 -18.84 19.59 7.60
N ARG A 5 -20.15 19.89 7.61
CA ARG A 5 -20.68 21.13 8.18
C ARG A 5 -20.67 21.14 9.72
N LYS A 6 -20.64 19.97 10.37
CA LYS A 6 -20.65 19.84 11.84
C LYS A 6 -19.30 20.13 12.52
N SER A 7 -18.19 20.16 11.78
CA SER A 7 -16.83 20.26 12.34
C SER A 7 -16.12 21.61 12.18
N GLY A 8 -16.85 22.70 11.87
CA GLY A 8 -16.28 24.06 11.84
C GLY A 8 -15.82 24.57 10.46
N THR A 9 -16.64 25.45 9.89
CA THR A 9 -16.30 26.66 9.12
C THR A 9 -15.19 26.62 8.05
N ARG A 10 -15.28 25.71 7.06
CA ARG A 10 -14.73 26.02 5.71
C ARG A 10 -15.75 25.69 4.63
N ALA A 11 -16.01 26.66 3.75
CA ALA A 11 -16.81 26.40 2.56
C ALA A 11 -16.14 25.25 1.77
N PRO A 12 -16.91 24.28 1.22
CA PRO A 12 -16.34 23.12 0.53
C PRO A 12 -15.38 23.49 -0.61
N THR A 13 -15.53 24.69 -1.17
CA THR A 13 -14.61 25.31 -2.14
C THR A 13 -13.15 25.39 -1.69
N HIS A 14 -12.87 25.42 -0.39
CA HIS A 14 -11.51 25.48 0.15
C HIS A 14 -10.88 24.10 0.42
N ILE A 15 -11.62 23.02 0.21
CA ILE A 15 -11.12 21.66 0.42
C ILE A 15 -10.61 21.12 -0.91
N LEU A 16 -9.30 20.95 -1.02
CA LEU A 16 -8.67 20.45 -2.25
C LEU A 16 -9.01 18.99 -2.54
N GLY A 17 -9.22 18.69 -3.82
CA GLY A 17 -9.47 17.33 -4.34
C GLY A 17 -10.91 16.84 -4.23
N LEU A 18 -11.87 17.74 -4.04
CA LEU A 18 -13.30 17.44 -4.06
C LEU A 18 -13.93 17.69 -5.44
N VAL A 19 -14.89 16.83 -5.78
CA VAL A 19 -15.92 17.06 -6.77
C VAL A 19 -17.27 16.93 -6.05
N TYR A 20 -18.14 17.93 -6.17
CA TYR A 20 -19.45 17.91 -5.50
C TYR A 20 -20.50 18.69 -6.30
N HIS A 21 -21.77 18.37 -6.07
CA HIS A 21 -22.89 19.11 -6.63
C HIS A 21 -23.24 20.30 -5.75
N ASP A 22 -23.40 21.48 -6.36
CA ASP A 22 -24.04 22.64 -5.76
C ASP A 22 -25.24 23.06 -6.62
N LYS A 23 -26.45 22.80 -6.10
CA LYS A 23 -27.71 22.91 -6.85
C LYS A 23 -27.63 22.10 -8.16
N ASN A 24 -27.53 22.78 -9.30
CA ASN A 24 -27.49 22.19 -10.64
C ASN A 24 -26.07 22.18 -11.25
N ASN A 25 -25.05 22.60 -10.51
CA ASN A 25 -23.68 22.69 -10.99
C ASN A 25 -22.80 21.59 -10.36
N VAL A 26 -21.87 21.06 -11.15
CA VAL A 26 -20.77 20.24 -10.65
C VAL A 26 -19.57 21.14 -10.39
N ILE A 27 -19.15 21.23 -9.13
CA ILE A 27 -18.02 22.05 -8.71
C ILE A 27 -16.78 21.17 -8.53
N TYR A 28 -15.69 21.60 -9.14
CA TYR A 28 -14.36 21.01 -9.01
C TYR A 28 -13.49 21.95 -8.19
N THR A 29 -12.94 21.45 -7.09
CA THR A 29 -11.90 22.17 -6.34
C THR A 29 -10.53 21.87 -6.94
N PRO A 30 -9.52 22.73 -6.74
CA PRO A 30 -8.18 22.45 -7.23
C PRO A 30 -7.63 21.12 -6.71
N ARG A 31 -6.80 20.46 -7.53
CA ARG A 31 -6.22 19.16 -7.20
C ARG A 31 -5.42 19.23 -5.90
N ARG A 32 -5.58 18.23 -5.04
CA ARG A 32 -4.75 18.11 -3.83
C ARG A 32 -3.29 17.81 -4.22
N PRO A 33 -2.30 18.54 -3.68
CA PRO A 33 -0.90 18.21 -3.85
C PRO A 33 -0.60 16.77 -3.43
N VAL A 34 0.27 16.09 -4.17
CA VAL A 34 0.69 14.73 -3.83
C VAL A 34 1.52 14.80 -2.54
N MET A 35 1.15 13.97 -1.56
CA MET A 35 1.86 13.87 -0.30
C MET A 35 3.14 13.04 -0.49
N THR A 36 4.29 13.67 -0.27
CA THR A 36 5.61 13.05 -0.49
C THR A 36 6.16 12.34 0.75
N LYS A 37 5.80 12.83 1.95
CA LYS A 37 6.18 12.24 3.25
C LYS A 37 5.10 11.27 3.73
N ILE A 38 5.07 10.07 3.18
CA ILE A 38 4.02 9.06 3.47
C ILE A 38 4.06 8.61 4.95
N ASP A 39 5.25 8.55 5.55
CA ASP A 39 5.45 8.15 6.96
C ASP A 39 4.75 9.07 7.98
N ALA A 40 4.36 10.28 7.58
CA ALA A 40 3.61 11.19 8.44
C ALA A 40 2.16 10.76 8.66
N MET A 41 1.66 9.80 7.87
CA MET A 41 0.32 9.24 8.08
C MET A 41 0.33 8.24 9.24
N PRO A 42 -0.72 8.22 10.07
CA PRO A 42 -0.88 7.19 11.08
C PRO A 42 -1.08 5.82 10.41
N PHE A 43 -0.87 4.76 11.19
CA PHE A 43 -1.26 3.42 10.76
C PHE A 43 -2.78 3.34 10.48
N PRO A 44 -3.22 2.44 9.61
CA PRO A 44 -4.64 2.31 9.28
C PRO A 44 -5.49 2.07 10.52
N ALA A 45 -6.64 2.75 10.59
CA ALA A 45 -7.60 2.65 11.69
C ALA A 45 -8.40 1.34 11.64
N TRP A 46 -7.71 0.20 11.81
CA TRP A 46 -8.32 -1.13 11.84
C TRP A 46 -9.29 -1.30 13.02
N ASP A 47 -9.21 -0.45 14.04
CA ASP A 47 -10.19 -0.33 15.13
C ASP A 47 -11.59 0.10 14.66
N LEU A 48 -11.71 0.74 13.49
CA LEU A 48 -13.00 1.11 12.89
C LEU A 48 -13.63 -0.01 12.06
N VAL A 49 -12.95 -1.15 11.92
CA VAL A 49 -13.39 -2.30 11.12
C VAL A 49 -13.81 -3.42 12.08
N ASP A 50 -14.90 -4.13 11.73
CA ASP A 50 -15.21 -5.43 12.36
C ASP A 50 -14.21 -6.48 11.86
N VAL A 51 -13.03 -6.48 12.47
CA VAL A 51 -11.90 -7.33 12.06
C VAL A 51 -12.22 -8.81 12.22
N GLU A 52 -13.02 -9.18 13.22
CA GLU A 52 -13.35 -10.59 13.46
C GLU A 52 -14.30 -11.13 12.40
N LYS A 53 -15.31 -10.35 12.00
CA LYS A 53 -16.13 -10.69 10.83
C LYS A 53 -15.29 -10.81 9.56
N TYR A 54 -14.34 -9.90 9.36
CA TYR A 54 -13.43 -9.94 8.21
C TYR A 54 -12.54 -11.19 8.22
N ARG A 55 -11.97 -11.55 9.39
CA ARG A 55 -11.18 -12.78 9.60
C ARG A 55 -11.99 -14.02 9.25
N ARG A 56 -13.20 -14.15 9.80
CA ARG A 56 -14.08 -15.30 9.56
C ARG A 56 -14.36 -15.51 8.07
N ILE A 57 -14.72 -14.43 7.36
CA ILE A 57 -14.99 -14.50 5.90
C ILE A 57 -13.76 -14.99 5.14
N TRP A 58 -12.56 -14.51 5.51
CA TRP A 58 -11.31 -14.96 4.89
C TRP A 58 -11.04 -16.43 5.14
N GLN A 59 -11.17 -16.88 6.38
CA GLN A 59 -10.95 -18.28 6.74
C GLN A 59 -11.95 -19.20 6.04
N GLU A 60 -13.24 -18.85 5.99
CA GLU A 60 -14.28 -19.63 5.31
C GLU A 60 -14.04 -19.75 3.80
N ARG A 61 -13.56 -18.69 3.14
CA ARG A 61 -13.41 -18.66 1.67
C ARG A 61 -12.04 -19.08 1.15
N HIS A 62 -11.00 -18.93 1.96
CA HIS A 62 -9.61 -19.10 1.53
C HIS A 62 -8.81 -20.04 2.41
N GLY A 63 -9.29 -20.40 3.60
CA GLY A 63 -8.59 -21.29 4.54
C GLY A 63 -7.48 -20.63 5.37
N TYR A 64 -7.27 -19.31 5.22
CA TYR A 64 -6.30 -18.53 5.98
C TYR A 64 -6.76 -17.08 6.14
N TYR A 65 -6.18 -16.36 7.10
CA TYR A 65 -6.50 -14.95 7.36
C TYR A 65 -5.44 -14.01 6.78
N SER A 66 -5.85 -13.18 5.81
CA SER A 66 -4.98 -12.16 5.22
C SER A 66 -5.43 -10.74 5.54
N MET A 67 -4.47 -9.86 5.86
CA MET A 67 -4.67 -8.41 5.91
C MET A 67 -3.94 -7.72 4.76
N ASN A 68 -4.33 -6.48 4.46
CA ASN A 68 -3.73 -5.69 3.40
C ASN A 68 -2.83 -4.61 3.98
N MET A 69 -1.71 -4.35 3.31
CA MET A 69 -0.81 -3.23 3.59
C MET A 69 -0.48 -2.50 2.29
N VAL A 70 -0.09 -1.23 2.41
CA VAL A 70 0.42 -0.44 1.30
C VAL A 70 1.69 0.26 1.74
N THR A 71 2.74 0.18 0.93
CA THR A 71 4.04 0.77 1.23
C THR A 71 4.33 2.03 0.41
N THR A 72 3.62 2.21 -0.70
CA THR A 72 3.91 3.21 -1.72
C THR A 72 2.65 3.89 -2.25
N ARG A 73 2.85 5.02 -2.92
CA ARG A 73 1.85 5.66 -3.76
C ARG A 73 2.48 5.97 -5.11
N GLY A 74 1.87 5.40 -6.15
CA GLY A 74 2.22 5.61 -7.55
C GLY A 74 3.32 4.67 -8.06
N CYS A 75 3.43 4.65 -9.39
CA CYS A 75 4.35 3.79 -10.13
C CYS A 75 4.95 4.66 -11.26
N PRO A 76 6.30 4.71 -11.41
CA PRO A 76 6.93 5.58 -12.40
C PRO A 76 6.91 4.99 -13.82
N TYR A 77 6.35 3.80 -14.00
CA TYR A 77 6.29 3.11 -15.29
C TYR A 77 5.05 3.51 -16.11
N HIS A 78 5.15 3.32 -17.42
CA HIS A 78 4.15 3.77 -18.41
C HIS A 78 3.53 2.61 -19.21
N CYS A 79 3.07 1.56 -18.52
CA CYS A 79 2.37 0.47 -19.20
C CYS A 79 1.07 1.00 -19.84
N ASN A 80 0.90 0.80 -21.14
CA ASN A 80 -0.23 1.33 -21.95
C ASN A 80 -1.60 0.72 -21.60
N TRP A 81 -1.64 -0.43 -20.93
CA TRP A 81 -2.86 -1.05 -20.39
C TRP A 81 -3.04 -0.83 -18.88
N CYS A 82 -2.19 -0.03 -18.22
CA CYS A 82 -2.25 0.13 -16.78
C CYS A 82 -3.55 0.81 -16.34
N ALA A 83 -4.31 0.13 -15.49
CA ALA A 83 -5.60 0.62 -14.99
C ALA A 83 -5.47 1.69 -13.89
N LYS A 84 -4.26 2.09 -13.44
CA LYS A 84 -4.10 2.87 -12.21
C LYS A 84 -2.98 3.94 -12.20
N PRO A 85 -3.20 5.13 -12.76
CA PRO A 85 -2.41 6.32 -12.41
C PRO A 85 -3.14 7.19 -11.36
N ILE A 86 -3.70 6.60 -10.29
CA ILE A 86 -4.40 7.38 -9.22
C ILE A 86 -3.44 8.40 -8.60
N TRP A 87 -2.18 8.01 -8.41
CA TRP A 87 -1.11 8.84 -7.84
C TRP A 87 -0.18 9.45 -8.89
N GLY A 88 -0.51 9.30 -10.18
CA GLY A 88 0.35 9.68 -11.29
C GLY A 88 1.62 8.83 -11.38
N GLN A 89 2.65 9.38 -12.03
CA GLN A 89 3.93 8.71 -12.32
C GLN A 89 5.01 9.00 -11.27
N ARG A 90 4.62 9.50 -10.10
CA ARG A 90 5.55 9.75 -9.01
C ARG A 90 5.54 8.55 -8.08
N TYR A 91 6.73 8.13 -7.69
CA TYR A 91 6.92 7.06 -6.72
C TYR A 91 7.26 7.66 -5.37
N HIS A 92 6.32 7.57 -4.44
CA HIS A 92 6.56 7.89 -3.04
C HIS A 92 6.44 6.62 -2.24
N SER A 93 7.45 6.31 -1.43
CA SER A 93 7.47 5.14 -0.57
C SER A 93 7.60 5.54 0.89
N ARG A 94 7.05 4.69 1.75
CA ARG A 94 7.34 4.69 3.18
C ARG A 94 8.78 4.27 3.44
N SER A 95 9.32 4.64 4.60
CA SER A 95 10.55 4.03 5.09
C SER A 95 10.34 2.55 5.41
N ALA A 96 11.38 1.76 5.23
CA ALA A 96 11.38 0.33 5.56
C ALA A 96 11.08 0.08 7.05
N GLU A 97 11.65 0.90 7.94
CA GLU A 97 11.33 0.85 9.38
C GLU A 97 9.84 1.09 9.64
N ASN A 98 9.23 2.10 9.02
CA ASN A 98 7.82 2.41 9.23
C ASN A 98 6.90 1.25 8.78
N VAL A 99 7.22 0.58 7.67
CA VAL A 99 6.48 -0.59 7.20
C VAL A 99 6.68 -1.79 8.13
N ALA A 100 7.92 -2.05 8.58
CA ALA A 100 8.22 -3.15 9.51
C ALA A 100 7.54 -2.95 10.88
N ARG A 101 7.41 -1.70 11.35
CA ARG A 101 6.65 -1.37 12.56
C ARG A 101 5.15 -1.62 12.39
N GLU A 102 4.57 -1.35 11.22
CA GLU A 102 3.17 -1.71 10.95
C GLU A 102 2.99 -3.23 10.91
N LEU A 103 3.90 -3.97 10.26
CA LEU A 103 3.90 -5.44 10.31
C LEU A 103 3.94 -5.97 11.75
N GLN A 104 4.84 -5.44 12.58
CA GLN A 104 4.94 -5.84 13.98
C GLN A 104 3.63 -5.56 14.73
N TRP A 105 3.04 -4.40 14.52
CA TRP A 105 1.78 -4.01 15.14
C TRP A 105 0.63 -4.93 14.70
N LEU A 106 0.49 -5.21 13.40
CA LEU A 106 -0.51 -6.15 12.88
C LEU A 106 -0.30 -7.56 13.41
N LYS A 107 0.95 -8.04 13.46
CA LYS A 107 1.32 -9.33 14.02
C LYS A 107 0.88 -9.46 15.47
N LYS A 108 1.15 -8.45 16.31
CA LYS A 108 0.79 -8.46 17.73
C LYS A 108 -0.71 -8.30 17.98
N THR A 109 -1.37 -7.46 17.19
CA THR A 109 -2.76 -7.03 17.46
C THR A 109 -3.77 -7.95 16.81
N TYR A 110 -3.54 -8.32 15.56
CA TYR A 110 -4.52 -9.05 14.74
C TYR A 110 -4.05 -10.43 14.33
N GLN A 111 -2.74 -10.72 14.40
CA GLN A 111 -2.18 -12.04 14.12
C GLN A 111 -2.66 -12.60 12.76
N PRO A 112 -2.46 -11.87 11.64
CA PRO A 112 -2.75 -12.42 10.32
C PRO A 112 -1.76 -13.54 9.97
N ASP A 113 -2.26 -14.57 9.28
CA ASP A 113 -1.42 -15.63 8.71
C ASP A 113 -0.60 -15.10 7.53
N HIS A 114 -1.12 -14.09 6.85
CA HIS A 114 -0.58 -13.58 5.60
C HIS A 114 -0.84 -12.06 5.40
N ILE A 115 0.07 -11.38 4.70
CA ILE A 115 -0.10 -9.99 4.25
C ILE A 115 -0.15 -9.88 2.73
N TRP A 116 -1.13 -9.17 2.20
CA TRP A 116 -1.12 -8.72 0.81
C TRP A 116 -0.66 -7.26 0.73
N PHE A 117 0.52 -7.04 0.16
CA PHE A 117 0.94 -5.71 -0.24
C PHE A 117 0.19 -5.30 -1.52
N ALA A 118 -0.74 -4.35 -1.35
CA ALA A 118 -1.63 -3.86 -2.40
C ALA A 118 -1.04 -2.67 -3.18
N ASP A 119 0.29 -2.57 -3.19
CA ASP A 119 1.07 -1.60 -3.95
C ASP A 119 0.95 -1.84 -5.46
N ASP A 120 0.99 -0.76 -6.24
CA ASP A 120 1.14 -0.86 -7.70
C ASP A 120 2.52 -1.43 -8.06
N ILE A 121 3.54 -1.10 -7.25
CA ILE A 121 4.89 -1.66 -7.32
C ILE A 121 5.67 -1.33 -6.04
N MET A 122 6.44 -2.28 -5.52
CA MET A 122 7.13 -2.13 -4.23
C MET A 122 8.66 -2.19 -4.38
N GLY A 123 9.37 -1.51 -3.48
CA GLY A 123 10.83 -1.61 -3.34
C GLY A 123 11.65 -1.07 -4.53
N LEU A 124 11.19 0.00 -5.20
CA LEU A 124 11.95 0.63 -6.28
C LEU A 124 13.14 1.48 -5.80
N LYS A 125 13.13 1.88 -4.52
CA LYS A 125 14.26 2.61 -3.94
C LYS A 125 15.46 1.67 -3.77
N PRO A 126 16.66 2.04 -4.24
CA PRO A 126 17.86 1.24 -4.00
C PRO A 126 18.04 0.92 -2.51
N GLY A 127 18.36 -0.33 -2.19
CA GLY A 127 18.59 -0.78 -0.80
C GLY A 127 17.32 -0.98 0.04
N TRP A 128 16.13 -0.63 -0.47
CA TRP A 128 14.91 -0.63 0.33
C TRP A 128 14.51 -2.04 0.80
N TRP A 129 14.66 -3.06 -0.05
CA TRP A 129 14.34 -4.45 0.32
C TRP A 129 15.26 -4.99 1.40
N GLN A 130 16.55 -4.66 1.34
CA GLN A 130 17.57 -5.05 2.31
C GLN A 130 17.26 -4.42 3.67
N GLU A 131 17.06 -3.11 3.70
CA GLU A 131 16.68 -2.40 4.92
C GLU A 131 15.36 -2.94 5.48
N PHE A 132 14.37 -3.21 4.62
CA PHE A 132 13.10 -3.78 5.07
C PHE A 132 13.26 -5.16 5.70
N ALA A 133 14.06 -6.04 5.08
CA ALA A 133 14.37 -7.35 5.64
C ALA A 133 15.08 -7.23 7.00
N ASP A 134 16.06 -6.33 7.11
CA ASP A 134 16.81 -6.09 8.35
C ASP A 134 15.88 -5.58 9.47
N GLN A 135 14.98 -4.63 9.15
CA GLN A 135 14.01 -4.11 10.12
C GLN A 135 12.96 -5.15 10.52
N VAL A 136 12.49 -5.97 9.57
CA VAL A 136 11.55 -7.07 9.85
C VAL A 136 12.18 -8.09 10.81
N GLN A 137 13.45 -8.43 10.61
CA GLN A 137 14.18 -9.33 11.51
C GLN A 137 14.40 -8.70 12.88
N LYS A 138 14.92 -7.45 12.92
CA LYS A 138 15.17 -6.70 14.14
C LYS A 138 13.93 -6.55 15.02
N LEU A 139 12.75 -6.36 14.41
CA LEU A 139 11.48 -6.17 15.10
C LEU A 139 10.70 -7.48 15.33
N GLU A 140 11.23 -8.62 14.91
CA GLU A 140 10.55 -9.93 14.92
C GLU A 140 9.18 -9.88 14.21
N ALA A 141 9.08 -9.02 13.19
CA ALA A 141 7.83 -8.63 12.52
C ALA A 141 7.44 -9.56 11.36
N ARG A 142 8.22 -10.63 11.12
CA ARG A 142 8.01 -11.52 9.98
C ARG A 142 6.60 -12.13 10.01
N ILE A 143 5.87 -11.91 8.91
CA ILE A 143 4.59 -12.53 8.53
C ILE A 143 4.75 -12.92 7.05
N PRO A 144 4.33 -14.12 6.61
CA PRO A 144 4.28 -14.47 5.20
C PRO A 144 3.54 -13.41 4.37
N PHE A 145 4.05 -13.04 3.21
CA PHE A 145 3.37 -12.03 2.39
C PHE A 145 3.47 -12.29 0.90
N LYS A 146 2.57 -11.64 0.17
CA LYS A 146 2.65 -11.50 -1.28
C LYS A 146 2.74 -10.05 -1.72
N CYS A 147 3.48 -9.81 -2.80
CA CYS A 147 3.61 -8.50 -3.43
C CYS A 147 3.59 -8.60 -4.95
N LEU A 148 3.49 -7.44 -5.62
CA LEU A 148 3.61 -7.33 -7.07
C LEU A 148 4.96 -6.71 -7.43
N SER A 149 5.60 -7.25 -8.47
CA SER A 149 6.83 -6.71 -9.03
C SER A 149 6.87 -6.87 -10.55
N ARG A 150 7.89 -6.28 -11.18
CA ARG A 150 8.18 -6.44 -12.61
C ARG A 150 9.26 -7.49 -12.83
N ALA A 151 9.20 -8.16 -13.98
CA ALA A 151 10.18 -9.18 -14.34
C ALA A 151 11.61 -8.63 -14.34
N ASP A 152 11.85 -7.44 -14.89
CA ASP A 152 13.18 -6.83 -14.97
C ASP A 152 13.77 -6.51 -13.60
N LEU A 153 12.94 -6.12 -12.63
CA LEU A 153 13.40 -5.79 -11.28
C LEU A 153 13.83 -7.02 -10.48
N ILE A 154 13.19 -8.17 -10.73
CA ILE A 154 13.57 -9.43 -10.11
C ILE A 154 14.87 -9.95 -10.73
N VAL A 155 14.96 -9.96 -12.06
CA VAL A 155 16.11 -10.54 -12.78
C VAL A 155 17.38 -9.70 -12.61
N ARG A 156 17.28 -8.37 -12.64
CA ARG A 156 18.46 -7.48 -12.60
C ARG A 156 19.00 -7.24 -11.18
N HIS A 157 18.28 -7.64 -10.15
CA HIS A 157 18.63 -7.38 -8.76
C HIS A 157 18.51 -8.64 -7.88
N PRO A 158 19.37 -9.65 -8.07
CA PRO A 158 19.30 -10.91 -7.33
C PRO A 158 19.38 -10.72 -5.81
N ASP A 159 20.11 -9.71 -5.33
CA ASP A 159 20.17 -9.38 -3.90
C ASP A 159 18.81 -9.00 -3.31
N ASN A 160 17.91 -8.41 -4.12
CA ASN A 160 16.55 -8.12 -3.68
C ASN A 160 15.75 -9.40 -3.46
N VAL A 161 16.01 -10.47 -4.21
CA VAL A 161 15.32 -11.76 -4.05
C VAL A 161 15.68 -12.41 -2.71
N HIS A 162 16.95 -12.37 -2.32
CA HIS A 162 17.38 -12.84 -1.00
C HIS A 162 16.77 -12.02 0.13
N ALA A 163 16.72 -10.69 -0.03
CA ALA A 163 16.08 -9.81 0.96
C ALA A 163 14.56 -10.07 1.06
N LEU A 164 13.87 -10.26 -0.06
CA LEU A 164 12.46 -10.64 -0.11
C LEU A 164 12.19 -11.92 0.68
N TYR A 165 12.97 -12.97 0.46
CA TYR A 165 12.86 -14.23 1.21
C TYR A 165 13.07 -14.02 2.72
N ARG A 166 14.14 -13.29 3.10
CA ARG A 166 14.44 -12.95 4.51
C ARG A 166 13.30 -12.18 5.18
N ALA A 167 12.66 -11.27 4.45
CA ALA A 167 11.53 -10.48 4.94
C ALA A 167 10.24 -11.30 5.10
N GLY A 168 10.13 -12.47 4.47
CA GLY A 168 8.95 -13.34 4.52
C GLY A 168 8.08 -13.32 3.25
N CYS A 169 8.61 -12.88 2.12
CA CYS A 169 7.90 -12.99 0.84
C CYS A 169 7.73 -14.47 0.47
N ASP A 170 6.49 -14.87 0.22
CA ASP A 170 6.12 -16.23 -0.21
C ASP A 170 5.68 -16.24 -1.69
N ILE A 171 4.98 -15.18 -2.12
CA ILE A 171 4.46 -15.06 -3.49
C ILE A 171 4.84 -13.69 -4.08
N ILE A 172 5.41 -13.72 -5.28
CA ILE A 172 5.61 -12.51 -6.09
C ILE A 172 4.73 -12.65 -7.33
N TRP A 173 3.80 -11.73 -7.50
CA TRP A 173 3.08 -11.57 -8.77
C TRP A 173 3.93 -10.76 -9.73
N ILE A 174 4.26 -11.36 -10.87
CA ILE A 174 5.09 -10.74 -11.90
C ILE A 174 4.21 -10.31 -13.07
N GLY A 175 4.24 -9.01 -13.38
CA GLY A 175 3.68 -8.50 -14.63
C GLY A 175 4.57 -8.88 -15.82
N ALA A 176 4.34 -10.07 -16.38
CA ALA A 176 5.05 -10.56 -17.58
C ALA A 176 4.49 -9.93 -18.87
N GLU A 177 3.15 -9.79 -18.94
CA GLU A 177 2.36 -9.05 -19.93
C GLU A 177 2.39 -9.58 -21.37
N SER A 178 3.57 -9.87 -21.94
CA SER A 178 3.72 -10.44 -23.28
C SER A 178 4.97 -11.31 -23.33
N GLY A 179 4.93 -12.37 -24.15
CA GLY A 179 6.09 -13.19 -24.53
C GLY A 179 6.61 -12.90 -25.95
N SER A 180 6.05 -11.90 -26.64
CA SER A 180 6.45 -11.47 -27.98
C SER A 180 7.13 -10.11 -27.92
N GLN A 181 8.29 -10.00 -28.59
CA GLN A 181 9.04 -8.75 -28.76
C GLN A 181 8.49 -7.90 -29.90
#